data_AF-A0A0S9QAM5-F1
#
_entry.id   AF-A0A0S9QAM5-F1
#
_cell.length_a   1.000
_cell.length_b   1.000
_cell.length_c   1.000
_cell.angle_alpha   90.00
_cell.angle_beta   90.00
_cell.angle_gamma   90.00
#
_symmetry.space_group_name_H-M   'P 1'
#
loop_
_entity.id
_entity.type
_entity.pdbx_description
1 polymer ?
#
loop_
_entity_poly.entity_id
_entity_poly.type
_entity_poly.pdbx_seq_one_letter_code
_entity_poly.pdbx_strand_id
1 'polypeptide(L)'
;MTELAGRVRIRMPEDVRPSVVADGIAECQIRFPNVPIMFCETRKLAQGRTYRFLAAASVGLAEEMVGANAARALESAPPLAPAPPTPADVRRWASTHDIVVSDRGRIPVAEMDQYLEARARGDTSRCS
;
A
#
# COMPACT_ATOMS: atom_id res chain seq x y z
N MET A 1 39.75 37.98 -31.49
CA MET A 1 38.94 37.84 -30.26
C MET A 1 37.67 37.11 -30.64
N THR A 2 37.51 35.95 -30.01
CA THR A 2 36.78 34.78 -30.51
C THR A 2 35.27 34.89 -30.32
N GLU A 3 34.53 34.64 -31.40
CA GLU A 3 33.06 34.68 -31.45
C GLU A 3 32.47 33.43 -30.75
N LEU A 4 31.85 33.66 -29.60
CA LEU A 4 31.01 32.72 -28.87
C LEU A 4 29.56 32.86 -29.35
N ALA A 5 29.01 31.85 -30.04
CA ALA A 5 27.61 31.41 -29.92
C ALA A 5 27.23 30.35 -30.96
N GLY A 6 27.69 29.10 -30.75
CA GLY A 6 27.07 27.94 -31.37
C GLY A 6 25.65 27.73 -30.82
N ARG A 7 24.66 28.39 -31.44
CA ARG A 7 23.23 28.20 -31.11
C ARG A 7 22.77 26.87 -31.70
N VAL A 8 22.79 25.81 -30.89
CA VAL A 8 22.12 24.53 -31.22
C VAL A 8 20.62 24.81 -31.36
N ARG A 9 20.14 24.92 -32.60
CA ARG A 9 18.72 24.79 -32.91
C ARG A 9 18.46 23.30 -33.15
N ILE A 10 17.69 22.67 -32.27
CA ILE A 10 17.05 21.39 -32.59
C ILE A 10 15.98 21.71 -33.63
N ARG A 11 16.22 21.33 -34.89
CA ARG A 11 15.24 21.42 -35.97
C ARG A 11 14.35 20.19 -35.85
N MET A 12 13.05 20.38 -35.58
CA MET A 12 12.06 19.35 -35.87
C MET A 12 12.12 19.09 -37.38
N PRO A 13 12.20 17.83 -37.86
CA PRO A 13 12.15 17.56 -39.29
C PRO A 13 10.87 18.14 -39.88
N GLU A 14 10.95 18.78 -41.05
CA GLU A 14 9.84 19.51 -41.66
C GLU A 14 8.72 18.58 -42.16
N ASP A 15 8.90 17.27 -42.03
CA ASP A 15 8.10 16.24 -42.69
C ASP A 15 7.22 15.40 -41.75
N VAL A 16 7.05 15.80 -40.48
CA VAL A 16 6.15 15.06 -39.59
C VAL A 16 4.73 15.55 -39.79
N ARG A 17 3.84 14.65 -40.24
CA ARG A 17 2.41 14.92 -40.31
C ARG A 17 1.89 15.30 -38.92
N PRO A 18 1.18 16.44 -38.76
CA PRO A 18 0.67 16.86 -37.45
C PRO A 18 -0.19 15.79 -36.74
N SER A 19 -0.88 14.93 -37.51
CA SER A 19 -1.64 13.82 -36.97
C SER A 19 -0.79 12.83 -36.17
N VAL A 20 0.44 12.53 -36.62
CA VAL A 20 1.35 11.61 -35.93
C VAL A 20 1.75 12.15 -34.56
N VAL A 21 1.95 13.48 -34.45
CA VAL A 21 2.26 14.12 -33.17
C VAL A 21 1.05 14.10 -32.24
N ALA A 22 -0.15 14.37 -32.78
CA ALA A 22 -1.40 14.34 -32.01
C ALA A 22 -1.70 12.94 -31.47
N ASP A 23 -1.57 11.91 -32.32
CA ASP A 23 -1.76 10.51 -31.95
C ASP A 23 -0.74 10.10 -30.88
N GLY A 24 0.54 10.47 -31.03
CA GLY A 24 1.57 10.19 -30.04
C GLY A 24 1.31 10.86 -28.67
N ILE A 25 0.79 12.09 -28.66
CA ILE A 25 0.38 12.77 -27.42
C ILE A 25 -0.80 12.03 -26.78
N ALA A 26 -1.81 11.66 -27.57
CA ALA A 26 -2.99 10.95 -27.08
C ALA A 26 -2.62 9.59 -26.47
N GLU A 27 -1.80 8.80 -27.17
CA GLU A 27 -1.30 7.52 -26.68
C GLU A 27 -0.53 7.67 -25.37
N CYS A 28 0.35 8.68 -25.26
CA CYS A 28 1.10 8.95 -24.04
C CYS A 28 0.17 9.31 -22.87
N GLN A 29 -0.86 10.13 -23.11
CA GLN A 29 -1.81 10.51 -22.07
C GLN A 29 -2.70 9.35 -21.62
N ILE A 30 -3.07 8.44 -22.53
CA ILE A 30 -3.83 7.23 -22.17
C ILE A 30 -2.95 6.26 -21.35
N ARG A 31 -1.71 6.06 -21.77
CA ARG A 31 -0.80 5.12 -21.10
C ARG A 31 -0.29 5.64 -19.75
N PHE A 32 -0.05 6.94 -19.64
CA PHE A 32 0.51 7.59 -18.45
C PHE A 32 -0.28 8.85 -18.06
N PRO A 33 -1.53 8.70 -17.60
CA PRO A 33 -2.42 9.84 -17.34
C PRO A 33 -1.90 10.79 -16.26
N ASN A 34 -1.08 10.30 -15.35
CA ASN A 34 -0.50 11.10 -14.27
C ASN A 34 0.77 11.87 -14.68
N VAL A 35 1.31 11.62 -15.88
CA VAL A 35 2.53 12.29 -16.37
C VAL A 35 2.14 13.52 -17.19
N PRO A 36 2.41 14.75 -16.71
CA PRO A 36 2.02 15.95 -17.42
C PRO A 36 2.91 16.20 -18.66
N ILE A 37 2.28 16.45 -19.80
CA ILE A 37 2.97 16.93 -21.01
C ILE A 37 2.93 18.46 -21.02
N MET A 38 4.10 19.10 -20.99
CA MET A 38 4.22 20.56 -20.91
C MET A 38 4.88 21.12 -22.18
N PHE A 39 4.17 21.97 -22.91
CA PHE A 39 4.74 22.70 -24.05
C PHE A 39 5.56 23.90 -23.57
N CYS A 40 6.86 23.90 -23.87
CA CYS A 40 7.77 24.96 -23.48
C CYS A 40 8.38 25.61 -24.73
N GLU A 41 8.00 26.85 -25.01
CA GLU A 41 8.46 27.60 -26.19
C GLU A 41 9.95 27.97 -26.12
N THR A 42 10.49 28.15 -24.92
CA THR A 42 11.87 28.57 -24.72
C THR A 42 12.65 27.60 -23.83
N ARG A 43 13.97 27.55 -24.03
CA ARG A 43 14.89 26.79 -23.17
C ARG A 43 14.77 27.20 -21.70
N LYS A 44 14.63 28.50 -21.42
CA LYS A 44 14.51 29.02 -20.06
C LYS A 44 13.24 28.52 -19.38
N LEU A 45 12.12 28.47 -20.09
CA LEU A 45 10.85 27.95 -19.57
C LEU A 45 10.94 26.44 -19.31
N ALA A 46 11.52 25.68 -20.24
CA ALA A 46 11.74 24.25 -20.09
C ALA A 46 12.62 23.94 -18.85
N GLN A 47 13.77 24.60 -18.74
CA GLN A 47 14.68 24.46 -17.60
C GLN A 47 13.99 24.82 -16.28
N GLY A 48 13.28 25.95 -16.23
CA GLY A 48 12.57 26.38 -15.03
C GLY A 48 11.52 25.36 -14.58
N ARG A 49 10.80 24.73 -15.51
CA ARG A 49 9.85 23.66 -15.19
C ARG A 49 10.56 22.40 -14.72
N THR A 50 11.59 21.95 -15.42
CA THR A 50 12.37 20.76 -15.04
C THR A 50 12.97 20.88 -13.65
N TYR A 51 13.64 22.00 -13.35
CA TYR A 51 14.26 22.18 -12.03
C TYR A 51 13.23 22.25 -10.91
N ARG A 52 12.08 22.90 -11.12
CA ARG A 52 11.02 22.94 -10.11
C ARG A 52 10.39 21.57 -9.89
N PHE A 53 10.16 20.81 -10.97
CA PHE A 53 9.66 19.44 -10.86
C PHE A 53 10.64 18.55 -10.11
N LEU A 54 11.92 18.58 -10.47
CA LEU A 54 12.95 17.79 -9.80
C LEU A 54 13.16 18.21 -8.35
N ALA A 55 13.08 19.51 -8.03
CA ALA A 55 13.13 19.99 -6.66
C ALA A 55 11.94 19.47 -5.84
N ALA A 56 10.72 19.52 -6.39
CA ALA A 56 9.54 18.98 -5.73
C ALA A 56 9.63 17.45 -5.54
N ALA A 57 10.11 16.72 -6.56
CA ALA A 57 10.33 15.28 -6.47
C ALA A 57 11.39 14.92 -5.42
N SER A 58 12.46 15.70 -5.32
CA SER A 58 13.50 15.52 -4.29
C SER A 58 12.94 15.69 -2.88
N VAL A 59 12.07 16.68 -2.66
CA VAL A 59 11.40 16.88 -1.36
C VAL A 59 10.44 15.75 -1.06
N GLY A 60 9.58 15.39 -2.02
CA GLY A 60 8.63 14.29 -1.85
C GLY A 60 9.30 12.95 -1.55
N LEU A 61 10.42 12.65 -2.22
CA LEU A 61 11.21 11.45 -1.94
C LEU A 61 11.77 11.45 -0.50
N ALA A 62 12.29 12.60 -0.03
CA ALA A 62 12.80 12.71 1.34
C ALA A 62 11.69 12.48 2.38
N GLU A 63 10.48 12.99 2.13
CA GLU A 63 9.31 12.76 2.99
C GLU A 63 8.87 11.29 2.98
N GLU A 64 8.80 10.66 1.81
CA GLU A 64 8.45 9.25 1.65
C GLU A 64 9.46 8.35 2.38
N MET A 65 10.75 8.66 2.29
CA MET A 65 11.80 7.94 3.02
C MET A 65 11.62 8.02 4.54
N VAL A 66 11.21 9.16 5.09
CA VAL A 66 10.91 9.29 6.52
C VAL A 66 9.76 8.37 6.91
N GLY A 67 8.67 8.38 6.14
CA GLY A 67 7.51 7.49 6.36
C GLY A 67 7.89 6.01 6.26
N ALA A 68 8.64 5.64 5.23
CA ALA A 68 9.11 4.26 5.03
C ALA A 68 10.03 3.82 6.18
N ASN A 69 10.93 4.67 6.64
CA ASN A 69 11.81 4.37 7.77
C ASN A 69 11.03 4.24 9.08
N ALA A 70 10.06 5.13 9.33
CA ALA A 70 9.19 5.03 10.49
C ALA A 70 8.39 3.72 10.47
N ALA A 71 7.83 3.34 9.32
CA ALA A 71 7.12 2.08 9.15
C ALA A 71 8.03 0.86 9.37
N ARG A 72 9.28 0.90 8.91
CA ARG A 72 10.27 -0.17 9.15
C ARG A 72 10.74 -0.25 10.60
N ALA A 73 10.72 0.88 11.32
CA ALA A 73 11.09 0.94 12.74
C ALA A 73 9.96 0.46 13.67
N LEU A 74 8.74 0.28 13.17
CA LEU A 74 7.66 -0.31 13.95
C LEU A 74 8.01 -1.75 14.29
N GLU A 75 8.07 -2.03 15.58
CA GLU A 75 8.11 -3.41 16.05
C GLU A 75 6.78 -4.09 15.70
N SER A 76 6.86 -5.37 15.33
CA SER A 76 5.65 -6.15 15.09
C SER A 76 4.82 -6.18 16.37
N ALA A 77 3.53 -5.86 16.24
CA ALA A 77 2.63 -5.98 17.38
C ALA A 77 2.71 -7.41 17.93
N PRO A 78 2.71 -7.57 19.27
CA PRO A 78 2.61 -8.89 19.85
C PRO A 78 1.36 -9.59 19.30
N PRO A 79 1.36 -10.94 19.21
CA PRO A 79 0.19 -11.69 18.79
C PRO A 79 -1.03 -11.22 19.57
N LEU A 80 -2.13 -10.95 18.85
CA LEU A 80 -3.36 -10.52 19.50
C LEU A 80 -3.74 -11.57 20.53
N ALA A 81 -4.11 -11.13 21.74
CA ALA A 81 -4.63 -12.05 22.74
C ALA A 81 -5.79 -12.85 22.12
N PRO A 82 -5.87 -14.16 22.36
CA PRO A 82 -6.91 -14.99 21.78
C PRO A 82 -8.28 -14.42 22.15
N ALA A 83 -9.20 -14.37 21.17
CA ALA A 83 -10.53 -13.82 21.38
C ALA A 83 -11.20 -14.45 22.62
N PRO A 84 -11.97 -13.68 23.42
CA PRO A 84 -12.70 -14.22 24.55
C PRO A 84 -13.54 -15.42 24.12
N PRO A 85 -13.60 -16.49 24.94
CA PRO A 85 -14.32 -17.70 24.57
C PRO A 85 -15.82 -17.41 24.43
N THR A 86 -16.41 -17.85 23.31
CA THR A 86 -17.85 -17.71 23.14
C THR A 86 -18.57 -18.92 23.75
N PRO A 87 -19.84 -18.76 24.18
CA PRO A 87 -20.63 -19.89 24.65
C PRO A 87 -20.85 -21.00 23.60
N ALA A 88 -20.65 -20.71 22.32
CA ALA A 88 -20.71 -21.72 21.26
C ALA A 88 -19.45 -22.60 21.25
N ASP A 89 -18.29 -22.02 21.50
CA ASP A 89 -17.01 -22.75 21.49
C ASP A 89 -16.93 -23.74 22.65
N VAL A 90 -17.41 -23.36 23.83
CA VAL A 90 -17.48 -24.24 24.99
C VAL A 90 -18.40 -25.43 24.74
N ARG A 91 -19.58 -25.20 24.13
CA ARG A 91 -20.52 -26.29 23.80
C ARG A 91 -19.95 -27.26 22.77
N ARG A 92 -19.28 -26.73 21.74
CA ARG A 92 -18.61 -27.55 20.71
C ARG A 92 -17.53 -28.42 21.35
N TRP A 93 -16.67 -27.82 22.18
CA TRP A 93 -15.64 -28.55 22.91
C TRP A 93 -16.22 -29.63 23.81
N ALA A 94 -17.27 -29.30 24.58
CA ALA A 94 -17.94 -30.22 25.48
C ALA A 94 -18.52 -31.43 24.75
N SER A 95 -19.16 -31.22 23.58
CA SER A 95 -19.70 -32.33 22.77
C SER A 95 -18.64 -33.30 22.25
N THR A 96 -17.41 -32.83 22.01
CA THR A 96 -16.29 -33.68 21.57
C THR A 96 -15.65 -34.46 22.73
N HIS A 97 -15.83 -34.01 23.97
CA HIS A 97 -15.24 -34.60 25.17
C HIS A 97 -16.27 -35.39 26.00
N ASP A 98 -17.44 -35.69 25.42
CA ASP A 98 -18.56 -36.37 26.07
C ASP A 98 -19.08 -35.66 27.35
N ILE A 99 -18.93 -34.33 27.42
CA ILE A 99 -19.42 -33.48 28.51
C ILE A 99 -20.81 -32.96 28.17
N VAL A 100 -21.78 -33.22 29.06
CA VAL A 100 -23.19 -32.83 28.84
C VAL A 100 -23.41 -31.38 29.27
N VAL A 101 -23.56 -30.49 28.28
CA VAL A 101 -23.90 -29.06 28.49
C VAL A 101 -25.24 -28.74 27.83
N SER A 102 -26.07 -27.91 28.48
CA SER A 102 -27.35 -27.47 27.93
C SER A 102 -27.22 -26.77 26.56
N ASP A 103 -28.06 -27.18 25.60
CA ASP A 103 -28.12 -26.64 24.24
C ASP A 103 -28.41 -25.13 24.18
N ARG A 104 -29.05 -24.57 25.22
CA ARG A 104 -29.32 -23.13 25.34
C ARG A 104 -29.13 -22.62 26.77
N GLY A 105 -28.93 -21.31 26.87
CA GLY A 105 -28.82 -20.60 28.15
C GLY A 105 -27.39 -20.41 28.65
N ARG A 106 -27.27 -20.17 29.95
CA ARG A 106 -25.99 -19.93 30.64
C ARG A 106 -25.19 -21.23 30.74
N ILE A 107 -23.89 -21.16 30.49
CA ILE A 107 -22.97 -22.29 30.68
C ILE A 107 -22.63 -22.38 32.18
N PRO A 108 -22.65 -23.59 32.78
CA PRO A 108 -22.20 -23.78 34.15
C PRO A 108 -20.73 -23.35 34.33
N VAL A 109 -20.41 -22.71 35.46
CA VAL A 109 -19.06 -22.17 35.72
C VAL A 109 -17.99 -23.27 35.65
N ALA A 110 -18.28 -24.46 36.18
CA ALA A 110 -17.35 -25.60 36.14
C ALA A 110 -16.93 -26.02 34.72
N GLU A 111 -17.85 -25.93 33.75
CA GLU A 111 -17.57 -26.29 32.35
C GLU A 111 -16.80 -25.19 31.62
N MET A 112 -17.06 -23.94 31.97
CA MET A 112 -16.26 -22.81 31.49
C MET A 112 -14.82 -22.90 32.01
N ASP A 113 -14.62 -23.27 33.27
CA ASP A 113 -13.28 -23.40 33.87
C ASP A 113 -12.50 -24.57 33.23
N GLN A 114 -13.12 -25.74 33.06
CA GLN A 114 -12.48 -26.86 32.35
C GLN A 114 -12.12 -26.51 30.90
N TYR A 115 -12.99 -25.76 30.21
CA TYR A 115 -12.71 -25.28 28.86
C TYR A 115 -11.52 -24.31 28.84
N LEU A 116 -11.42 -23.41 29.81
CA LEU A 116 -10.29 -22.48 29.93
C LEU A 116 -8.97 -23.22 30.18
N GLU A 117 -8.99 -24.26 31.03
CA GLU A 117 -7.83 -25.13 31.25
C GLU A 117 -7.44 -25.93 30.00
N ALA A 118 -8.42 -26.46 29.26
CA ALA A 118 -8.16 -27.13 27.98
C ALA A 118 -7.60 -26.16 26.94
N ARG A 119 -8.08 -24.92 26.92
CA ARG A 119 -7.60 -23.86 26.03
C ARG A 119 -6.17 -23.42 26.35
N ALA A 120 -5.80 -23.38 27.64
CA ALA A 120 -4.44 -23.09 28.08
C ALA A 120 -3.43 -24.18 27.67
N ARG A 121 -3.89 -25.44 27.60
CA ARG A 121 -3.08 -26.59 27.12
C ARG A 121 -2.96 -26.66 25.60
N GLY A 122 -3.83 -25.98 24.85
CA GLY A 122 -3.87 -25.99 23.38
C GLY A 122 -4.80 -27.05 22.77
N ASP A 123 -5.53 -27.80 23.60
CA ASP A 123 -6.31 -28.97 23.21
C ASP A 123 -7.61 -28.63 22.44
N THR A 124 -8.06 -27.37 22.50
CA THR A 124 -9.31 -26.91 21.85
C THR A 124 -9.17 -26.61 20.35
N SER A 125 -7.94 -26.60 19.81
CA SER A 125 -7.62 -26.11 18.46
C SER A 125 -7.83 -27.13 17.32
N ARG A 126 -8.27 -28.35 17.62
CA ARG A 126 -8.23 -29.49 16.68
C ARG A 126 -9.49 -29.76 15.84
N CYS A 127 -10.51 -28.91 15.92
CA CYS A 127 -11.71 -29.06 15.10
C CYS A 127 -11.99 -27.79 14.29
N SER A 128 -11.31 -27.67 13.15
CA SER A 128 -11.71 -26.82 12.02
C SER A 128 -12.27 -27.72 10.92
#